data_AF-A0A532F5P9-F1
#
_entry.id   AF-A0A532F5P9-F1
#
_cell.length_a   1.000
_cell.length_b   1.000
_cell.length_c   1.000
_cell.angle_alpha   90.00
_cell.angle_beta   90.00
_cell.angle_gamma   90.00
#
_symmetry.space_group_name_H-M   'P 1'
#
loop_
_entity.id
_entity.type
_entity.pdbx_description
1 polymer ?
#
loop_
_entity_poly.entity_id
_entity_poly.type
_entity_poly.pdbx_seq_one_letter_code
_entity_poly.pdbx_strand_id
1 'polypeptide(L)'
;MTRHTRWFVIAISLIAVGSAWAQPTEQHPSDNAAGVLNSLPPDLHQKLQQLSQLIDQNIKADTLTEEQVKRELMLGRLEQTIRSLGPEANQLFEEIKTEMKNGKGPGEGALVPLLGGMGGMEK
;
A
#
# COMPACT_ATOMS: atom_id res chain seq x y z
N MET A 1 38.65 -51.01 8.06
CA MET A 1 37.85 -50.94 6.82
C MET A 1 38.03 -49.55 6.23
N THR A 2 38.88 -49.39 5.23
CA THR A 2 39.13 -48.09 4.56
C THR A 2 39.37 -48.38 3.08
N ARG A 3 38.49 -47.84 2.22
CA ARG A 3 38.61 -48.04 0.78
C ARG A 3 37.85 -46.97 -0.03
N HIS A 4 38.63 -46.32 -0.89
CA HIS A 4 38.31 -45.77 -2.22
C HIS A 4 38.25 -44.24 -2.45
N THR A 5 39.38 -43.75 -2.99
CA THR A 5 39.63 -42.82 -4.11
C THR A 5 38.47 -42.47 -5.05
N ARG A 6 38.36 -41.17 -5.45
CA ARG A 6 38.11 -40.62 -6.82
C ARG A 6 37.79 -39.10 -6.73
N TRP A 7 38.63 -38.19 -7.24
CA TRP A 7 38.67 -37.62 -8.62
C TRP A 7 37.32 -37.05 -9.09
N PHE A 8 37.23 -35.73 -9.32
CA PHE A 8 36.76 -35.10 -10.58
C PHE A 8 36.78 -33.56 -10.46
N VAL A 9 37.61 -32.92 -11.29
CA VAL A 9 37.53 -31.51 -11.67
C VAL A 9 36.56 -31.42 -12.84
N ILE A 10 35.52 -30.59 -12.76
CA ILE A 10 34.64 -30.29 -13.91
C ILE A 10 34.48 -28.78 -14.00
N ALA A 11 35.00 -28.23 -15.10
CA ALA A 11 34.76 -26.90 -15.60
C ALA A 11 33.28 -26.76 -16.04
N ILE A 12 32.62 -25.67 -15.66
CA ILE A 12 31.32 -25.31 -16.21
C ILE A 12 31.51 -24.23 -17.27
N SER A 13 31.23 -24.67 -18.49
CA SER A 13 31.23 -23.92 -19.75
C SER A 13 30.29 -22.71 -19.76
N LEU A 14 30.74 -21.72 -20.53
CA LEU A 14 29.96 -20.66 -21.16
C LEU A 14 28.66 -21.15 -21.82
N ILE A 15 27.56 -20.44 -21.56
CA ILE A 15 26.48 -20.23 -22.54
C ILE A 15 26.09 -18.75 -22.51
N ALA A 16 26.31 -18.08 -23.64
CA ALA A 16 25.81 -16.75 -23.96
C ALA A 16 24.42 -16.87 -24.61
N VAL A 17 23.41 -16.14 -24.10
CA VAL A 17 22.16 -15.85 -24.82
C VAL A 17 21.62 -14.47 -24.40
N GLY A 18 21.65 -13.53 -25.34
CA GLY A 18 20.62 -12.49 -25.55
C GLY A 18 20.54 -11.29 -24.61
N SER A 19 21.25 -10.20 -24.92
CA SER A 19 20.84 -8.85 -24.52
C SER A 19 19.67 -8.39 -25.41
N ALA A 20 18.47 -8.80 -25.04
CA ALA A 20 17.24 -8.15 -25.47
C ALA A 20 16.36 -7.94 -24.24
N TRP A 21 15.51 -6.92 -24.31
CA TRP A 21 14.50 -6.52 -23.31
C TRP A 21 14.96 -5.47 -22.30
N ALA A 22 14.77 -4.24 -22.77
CA ALA A 22 13.96 -3.22 -22.09
C ALA A 22 14.44 -2.81 -20.69
N GLN A 23 15.03 -1.61 -20.64
CA GLN A 23 14.99 -0.77 -19.45
C GLN A 23 13.53 -0.64 -19.02
N PRO A 24 13.14 -1.07 -17.80
CA PRO A 24 11.92 -0.56 -17.23
C PRO A 24 12.19 0.92 -16.95
N THR A 25 11.58 1.79 -17.74
CA THR A 25 11.20 3.09 -17.21
C THR A 25 10.19 2.80 -16.11
N GLU A 26 10.70 2.61 -14.89
CA GLU A 26 9.91 2.71 -13.67
C GLU A 26 9.40 4.15 -13.61
N GLN A 27 8.31 4.42 -14.34
CA GLN A 27 7.40 5.50 -14.01
C GLN A 27 6.83 5.14 -12.65
N HIS A 28 7.55 5.61 -11.64
CA HIS A 28 7.28 5.49 -10.22
C HIS A 28 5.80 5.80 -9.93
N PRO A 29 4.97 4.79 -9.62
CA PRO A 29 3.58 5.04 -9.23
C PRO A 29 3.47 5.73 -7.85
N SER A 30 4.57 5.80 -7.09
CA SER A 30 4.64 6.42 -5.76
C SER A 30 4.60 7.96 -5.77
N ASP A 31 5.14 8.61 -6.81
CA ASP A 31 5.13 10.09 -6.92
C ASP A 31 3.70 10.66 -6.97
N ASN A 32 2.77 9.92 -7.58
CA ASN A 32 1.39 10.34 -7.71
C ASN A 32 0.63 10.24 -6.39
N ALA A 33 0.87 9.20 -5.61
CA ALA A 33 0.27 9.00 -4.29
C ALA A 33 0.74 10.06 -3.28
N ALA A 34 2.05 10.26 -3.18
CA ALA A 34 2.64 11.26 -2.29
C ALA A 34 2.25 12.70 -2.69
N GLY A 35 2.21 12.99 -4.00
CA GLY A 35 1.77 14.29 -4.51
C GLY A 35 0.29 14.59 -4.21
N VAL A 36 -0.58 13.58 -4.30
CA VAL A 36 -2.00 13.70 -3.96
C VAL A 36 -2.19 13.96 -2.46
N LEU A 37 -1.46 13.26 -1.59
CA LEU A 37 -1.47 13.51 -0.14
C LEU A 37 -0.97 14.93 0.19
N ASN A 38 0.13 15.37 -0.43
CA ASN A 38 0.69 16.71 -0.21
C ASN A 38 -0.20 17.84 -0.74
N SER A 39 -1.17 17.52 -1.60
CA SER A 39 -2.14 18.48 -2.16
C SER A 39 -3.41 18.61 -1.30
N LEU A 40 -3.55 17.79 -0.26
CA LEU A 40 -4.67 17.91 0.67
C LEU A 40 -4.51 19.18 1.53
N PRO A 41 -5.60 19.88 1.86
CA PRO A 41 -5.56 20.98 2.79
C PRO A 41 -5.15 20.51 4.19
N PRO A 42 -4.53 21.40 4.98
CA PRO A 42 -3.96 21.06 6.29
C PRO A 42 -4.99 20.44 7.24
N ASP A 43 -6.22 20.96 7.28
CA ASP A 43 -7.31 20.39 8.09
C ASP A 43 -7.60 18.92 7.73
N LEU A 44 -7.64 18.60 6.43
CA LEU A 44 -7.90 17.25 5.95
C LEU A 44 -6.73 16.32 6.25
N HIS A 45 -5.50 16.83 6.15
CA HIS A 45 -4.29 16.12 6.54
C HIS A 45 -4.29 15.77 8.03
N GLN A 46 -4.69 16.69 8.90
CA GLN A 46 -4.82 16.45 10.34
C GLN A 46 -5.87 15.38 10.64
N LYS A 47 -7.05 15.43 10.00
CA LYS A 47 -8.09 14.41 10.20
C LYS A 47 -7.66 13.03 9.74
N LEU A 48 -7.00 12.93 8.59
CA LEU A 48 -6.44 11.67 8.10
C LEU A 48 -5.38 11.12 9.07
N GLN A 49 -4.52 11.99 9.61
CA GLN A 49 -3.54 11.60 10.63
C GLN A 49 -4.22 11.10 11.91
N GLN A 50 -5.28 11.76 12.38
CA GLN A 50 -6.03 11.31 13.55
C GLN A 50 -6.70 9.95 13.31
N LEU A 51 -7.28 9.74 12.13
CA LEU A 51 -7.85 8.46 11.75
C LEU A 51 -6.78 7.37 11.66
N SER A 52 -5.60 7.66 11.08
CA SER A 52 -4.50 6.70 11.02
C SER A 52 -4.00 6.32 12.43
N GLN A 53 -3.96 7.28 13.35
CA GLN A 53 -3.62 7.03 14.76
C GLN A 53 -4.66 6.14 15.44
N LEU A 54 -5.95 6.30 15.17
CA LEU A 54 -6.98 5.41 15.70
C LEU A 54 -6.85 3.98 15.16
N ILE A 55 -6.57 3.84 13.86
CA ILE A 55 -6.33 2.55 13.22
C ILE A 55 -5.07 1.89 13.83
N ASP A 56 -3.97 2.61 13.97
CA ASP A 56 -2.73 2.14 14.58
C ASP A 56 -2.91 1.72 16.05
N GLN A 57 -3.70 2.47 16.83
CA GLN A 57 -4.06 2.08 18.20
C GLN A 57 -4.85 0.76 18.25
N ASN A 58 -5.78 0.56 17.32
CA ASN A 58 -6.54 -0.69 17.24
C ASN A 58 -5.67 -1.87 16.77
N ILE A 59 -4.69 -1.62 15.89
CA ILE A 59 -3.69 -2.62 15.52
C ILE A 59 -2.84 -3.01 16.72
N LYS A 60 -2.36 -2.04 17.49
CA LYS A 60 -1.60 -2.27 18.73
C LYS A 60 -2.43 -2.99 19.80
N ALA A 61 -3.75 -2.81 19.78
CA ALA A 61 -4.68 -3.48 20.69
C ALA A 61 -5.12 -4.87 20.20
N ASP A 62 -4.61 -5.34 19.06
CA ASP A 62 -4.98 -6.61 18.41
C ASP A 62 -6.48 -6.69 18.01
N THR A 63 -7.20 -5.57 17.98
CA THR A 63 -8.61 -5.49 17.57
C THR A 63 -8.76 -5.39 16.04
N LEU A 64 -7.68 -5.04 15.35
CA LEU A 64 -7.59 -4.90 13.91
C LEU A 64 -6.20 -5.33 13.44
N THR A 65 -6.06 -5.81 12.21
CA THR A 65 -4.73 -6.11 11.63
C THR A 65 -4.47 -5.25 10.40
N GLU A 66 -3.20 -4.96 10.12
CA GLU A 66 -2.79 -4.23 8.90
C GLU A 66 -3.31 -4.93 7.63
N GLU A 67 -3.23 -6.25 7.59
CA GLU A 67 -3.74 -7.06 6.47
C GLU A 67 -5.25 -6.93 6.30
N GLN A 68 -6.00 -6.81 7.40
CA GLN A 68 -7.43 -6.58 7.36
C GLN A 68 -7.75 -5.17 6.87
N VAL A 69 -7.03 -4.14 7.31
CA VAL A 69 -7.18 -2.76 6.81
C VAL A 69 -6.95 -2.72 5.30
N LYS A 70 -5.84 -3.31 4.83
CA LYS A 70 -5.50 -3.36 3.42
C LYS A 70 -6.56 -4.10 2.61
N ARG A 71 -7.00 -5.27 3.07
CA ARG A 71 -8.05 -6.06 2.42
C ARG A 71 -9.35 -5.28 2.32
N GLU A 72 -9.83 -4.69 3.40
CA GLU A 72 -11.10 -3.97 3.42
C GLU A 72 -11.03 -2.68 2.58
N LEU A 73 -9.86 -2.04 2.48
CA LEU A 73 -9.62 -0.94 1.55
C LEU A 73 -9.70 -1.41 0.08
N MET A 74 -9.07 -2.54 -0.27
CA MET A 74 -9.17 -3.11 -1.62
C MET A 74 -10.60 -3.54 -1.98
N LEU A 75 -11.37 -3.98 -1.00
CA LEU A 75 -12.77 -4.40 -1.18
C LEU A 75 -13.77 -3.24 -1.11
N GLY A 76 -13.32 -2.01 -0.86
CA GLY A 76 -14.19 -0.84 -0.70
C GLY A 76 -15.07 -0.89 0.55
N ARG A 77 -14.69 -1.71 1.54
CA ARG A 77 -15.43 -1.95 2.79
C ARG A 77 -14.78 -1.32 4.02
N LEU A 78 -13.70 -0.56 3.85
CA LEU A 78 -12.98 0.12 4.92
C LEU A 78 -13.90 1.00 5.80
N GLU A 79 -14.94 1.60 5.23
CA GLU A 79 -15.97 2.34 5.97
C GLU A 79 -16.59 1.50 7.10
N GLN A 80 -16.94 0.25 6.79
CA GLN A 80 -17.58 -0.65 7.75
C GLN A 80 -16.60 -1.06 8.86
N THR A 81 -15.34 -1.27 8.51
CA THR A 81 -14.25 -1.51 9.47
C THR A 81 -14.07 -0.32 10.39
N ILE A 82 -13.97 0.90 9.85
CA ILE A 82 -13.77 2.12 10.65
C ILE A 82 -14.97 2.36 11.58
N ARG A 83 -16.20 2.11 11.11
CA ARG A 83 -17.40 2.16 11.96
C ARG A 83 -17.34 1.23 13.16
N SER A 84 -16.68 0.08 13.03
CA SER A 84 -16.51 -0.88 14.12
C SER A 84 -15.49 -0.45 15.17
N LEU A 85 -14.60 0.50 14.83
CA LEU A 85 -13.56 1.01 15.75
C LEU A 85 -14.12 2.00 16.78
N GLY A 86 -15.32 2.53 16.55
CA GLY A 86 -16.02 3.40 17.50
C GLY A 86 -16.59 4.67 16.88
N PRO A 87 -17.33 5.45 17.67
CA PRO A 87 -18.02 6.66 17.20
C PRO A 87 -17.05 7.76 16.75
N GLU A 88 -15.90 7.90 17.41
CA GLU A 88 -14.87 8.88 17.07
C GLU A 88 -14.26 8.60 15.69
N ALA A 89 -13.93 7.33 15.41
CA ALA A 89 -13.39 6.91 14.13
C ALA A 89 -14.41 7.10 12.99
N ASN A 90 -15.68 6.77 13.25
CA ASN A 90 -16.77 6.99 12.30
C ASN A 90 -16.97 8.48 12.00
N GLN A 91 -16.97 9.33 13.03
CA GLN A 91 -17.12 10.78 12.84
C GLN A 91 -15.97 11.35 12.00
N LEU A 92 -14.72 11.02 12.33
CA LEU A 92 -13.55 11.45 11.58
C LEU A 92 -13.63 11.03 10.11
N PHE A 93 -14.03 9.79 9.84
CA PHE A 93 -14.14 9.27 8.49
C PHE A 93 -15.24 9.97 7.66
N GLU A 94 -16.41 10.24 8.25
CA GLU A 94 -17.46 10.98 7.55
C GLU A 94 -17.09 12.45 7.31
N GLU A 95 -16.36 13.08 8.24
CA GLU A 95 -15.81 14.42 8.04
C GLU A 95 -14.82 14.45 6.87
N ILE A 96 -13.87 13.52 6.81
CA ILE A 96 -12.91 13.37 5.71
C ILE A 96 -13.64 13.19 4.38
N LYS A 97 -14.60 12.26 4.30
CA LYS A 97 -15.43 12.04 3.10
C LYS A 97 -16.18 13.29 2.67
N THR A 98 -16.77 14.00 3.62
CA THR A 98 -17.54 15.21 3.36
C THR A 98 -16.65 16.32 2.83
N GLU A 99 -15.47 16.53 3.42
CA GLU A 99 -14.51 17.53 2.96
C GLU A 99 -13.95 17.19 1.58
N MET A 100 -13.62 15.93 1.32
CA MET A 100 -13.20 15.48 0.00
C MET A 100 -14.28 15.68 -1.07
N LYS A 101 -15.53 15.34 -0.74
CA LYS A 101 -16.70 15.54 -1.62
C LYS A 101 -17.00 17.03 -1.86
N ASN A 102 -16.75 17.89 -0.88
CA ASN A 102 -16.91 19.34 -1.00
C ASN A 102 -15.77 20.02 -1.78
N GLY A 103 -14.90 19.24 -2.45
CA GLY A 103 -13.81 19.77 -3.26
C GLY A 103 -12.62 20.30 -2.46
N LYS A 104 -12.60 20.06 -1.14
CA LYS A 104 -11.41 20.28 -0.31
C LYS A 104 -10.42 19.13 -0.41
N GLY A 105 -10.65 18.14 -1.26
CA GLY A 105 -9.71 17.06 -1.50
C GLY A 105 -9.44 16.89 -3.00
N PRO A 106 -8.35 16.20 -3.36
CA PRO A 106 -8.22 15.63 -4.69
C PRO A 106 -9.49 14.82 -4.98
N GLY A 107 -10.21 15.15 -6.05
CA GLY A 107 -11.45 14.45 -6.41
C GLY A 107 -11.21 12.94 -6.57
N GLU A 108 -12.27 12.12 -6.59
CA GLU A 108 -12.17 10.65 -6.61
C GLU A 108 -11.13 10.10 -7.62
N GLY A 109 -11.01 10.73 -8.80
CA GLY A 109 -10.02 10.35 -9.83
C GLY A 109 -8.55 10.54 -9.43
N ALA A 110 -8.25 11.45 -8.50
CA ALA A 110 -6.91 11.69 -8.00
C ALA A 110 -6.52 10.75 -6.84
N LEU A 111 -7.45 9.95 -6.31
CA LEU A 111 -7.17 8.89 -5.33
C LEU A 111 -6.87 7.54 -5.99
N VAL A 112 -7.18 7.40 -7.28
CA VAL A 112 -6.89 6.19 -8.06
C VAL A 112 -5.43 5.76 -7.98
N PRO A 113 -4.42 6.68 -8.03
CA PRO A 113 -3.02 6.30 -7.84
C PRO A 113 -2.69 5.78 -6.43
N LEU A 114 -3.39 6.25 -5.39
CA LEU A 114 -3.23 5.74 -4.01
C LEU A 114 -3.73 4.30 -3.88
N LEU A 115 -4.83 3.97 -4.55
CA LEU A 115 -5.40 2.62 -4.57
C LEU A 115 -4.56 1.67 -5.44
N GLY A 116 -4.07 2.15 -6.59
CA GLY A 116 -3.21 1.39 -7.50
C GLY A 116 -1.80 1.15 -6.95
N GLY A 117 -1.24 2.08 -6.16
CA GLY A 117 0.09 1.96 -5.56
C GLY A 117 0.21 0.88 -4.47
N MET A 118 -0.90 0.43 -3.87
CA MET A 118 -0.91 -0.65 -2.87
C MET A 118 -1.25 -2.03 -3.45
N GLY A 119 -1.70 -2.08 -4.71
CA GLY A 119 -2.08 -3.28 -5.45
C GLY A 119 -0.90 -3.97 -6.15
N GLY A 120 0.34 -3.69 -5.73
CA GLY A 120 1.53 -4.36 -6.24
C GLY A 120 1.63 -5.82 -5.81
N MET A 121 0.70 -6.66 -6.26
CA MET A 121 0.81 -8.13 -6.33
C MET A 121 -0.10 -8.65 -7.45
N GLU A 122 0.20 -8.28 -8.69
CA GLU A 122 -0.15 -9.09 -9.85
C GLU A 122 1.06 -9.21 -10.77
N LYS A 123 1.87 -10.24 -10.49
CA LYS A 123 2.46 -11.14 -11.50
C LYS A 123 2.98 -12.38 -10.82
#